data_AF-A0A2T5BWH0-F1
#
_entry.id   AF-A0A2T5BWH0-F1
#
_cell.length_a   1.000
_cell.length_b   1.000
_cell.length_c   1.000
_cell.angle_alpha   90.00
_cell.angle_beta   90.00
_cell.angle_gamma   90.00
#
_symmetry.space_group_name_H-M   'P 1'
#
loop_
_entity.id
_entity.type
_entity.pdbx_description
1 polymer ?
#
loop_
_entity_poly.entity_id
_entity_poly.type
_entity_poly.pdbx_seq_one_letter_code
_entity_poly.pdbx_strand_id
1 'polypeptide(L)'
;MLEIFGTIGGNALGLPGLLGVALGMMTRHIWLAALMGGLVGIVETFLFAGWQFANLEMLELVVAIVVGVLAGCVGCVIRLKGASV
;
A
#
# COMPACT_ATOMS: atom_id res chain seq x y z
N MET A 1 -1.39 -21.69 -3.66
CA MET A 1 -2.48 -20.88 -3.03
C MET A 1 -2.04 -20.24 -1.73
N LEU A 2 -1.45 -20.97 -0.78
CA LEU A 2 -0.92 -20.38 0.47
C LEU A 2 0.09 -19.24 0.23
N GLU A 3 0.97 -19.36 -0.77
CA GLU A 3 1.93 -18.30 -1.12
C GLU A 3 1.24 -17.00 -1.52
N ILE A 4 0.21 -17.05 -2.38
CA ILE A 4 -0.56 -15.87 -2.80
C ILE A 4 -1.24 -15.21 -1.60
N PHE A 5 -1.86 -15.99 -0.71
CA PHE A 5 -2.44 -15.46 0.53
C PHE A 5 -1.38 -14.91 1.49
N GLY A 6 -0.20 -15.52 1.53
CA GLY A 6 0.97 -15.06 2.28
C GLY A 6 1.49 -13.72 1.78
N THR A 7 1.64 -13.54 0.47
CA THR A 7 2.04 -12.28 -0.16
C THR A 7 0.99 -11.18 0.10
N ILE A 8 -0.30 -11.48 -0.07
CA ILE A 8 -1.36 -10.50 0.20
C ILE A 8 -1.38 -10.11 1.69
N GLY A 9 -1.33 -11.10 2.59
CA GLY A 9 -1.30 -10.87 4.04
C GLY A 9 -0.07 -10.09 4.48
N GLY A 10 1.09 -10.42 3.90
CA GLY A 10 2.36 -9.74 4.14
C GLY A 10 2.32 -8.27 3.70
N ASN A 11 1.80 -7.97 2.51
CA ASN A 11 1.64 -6.60 2.03
C ASN A 11 0.59 -5.81 2.84
N ALA A 12 -0.49 -6.47 3.28
CA ALA A 12 -1.57 -5.85 4.04
C ALA A 12 -1.16 -5.49 5.48
N LEU A 13 -0.30 -6.29 6.10
CA LEU A 13 0.26 -6.03 7.43
C LEU A 13 1.64 -5.33 7.37
N GLY A 14 2.24 -5.26 6.19
CA GLY A 14 3.57 -4.71 5.93
C GLY A 14 3.57 -3.21 5.65
N LEU A 15 4.61 -2.74 4.95
CA LEU A 15 4.79 -1.31 4.65
C LEU A 15 3.63 -0.73 3.80
N PRO A 16 3.11 -1.38 2.74
CA PRO A 16 2.04 -0.83 1.90
C PRO A 16 0.76 -0.66 2.69
N GLY A 17 0.43 -1.64 3.54
CA GLY A 17 -0.70 -1.56 4.44
C GLY A 17 -0.55 -0.46 5.48
N LEU A 18 0.45 -0.56 6.35
CA LEU A 18 0.59 0.35 7.50
C LEU A 18 0.99 1.77 7.10
N LEU A 19 2.03 1.94 6.26
CA LEU A 19 2.41 3.27 5.80
C LEU A 19 1.40 3.83 4.81
N GLY A 20 0.77 3.00 3.97
CA GLY A 20 -0.32 3.45 3.10
C GLY A 20 -1.46 4.06 3.92
N VAL A 21 -1.95 3.38 4.95
CA VAL A 21 -2.97 3.93 5.86
C VAL A 21 -2.47 5.18 6.57
N ALA A 22 -1.25 5.17 7.10
CA ALA A 22 -0.68 6.33 7.81
C ALA A 22 -0.57 7.57 6.93
N LEU A 23 -0.08 7.44 5.69
CA LEU A 23 0.01 8.52 4.72
C LEU A 23 -1.37 8.95 4.24
N GLY A 24 -2.29 8.01 4.06
CA GLY A 24 -3.69 8.29 3.75
C GLY A 24 -4.33 9.20 4.80
N MET A 25 -4.09 8.91 6.08
CA MET A 25 -4.51 9.74 7.20
C MET A 25 -3.82 11.11 7.27
N MET A 26 -2.79 11.41 6.48
CA MET A 26 -2.20 12.75 6.44
C MET A 26 -2.93 13.69 5.48
N THR A 27 -3.79 13.15 4.61
CA THR A 27 -4.40 13.89 3.51
C THR A 27 -5.93 13.91 3.62
N ARG A 28 -6.57 14.93 3.03
CA ARG A 28 -8.05 15.02 2.90
C ARG A 28 -8.55 14.68 1.48
N HIS A 29 -7.64 14.37 0.57
CA HIS A 29 -7.97 14.07 -0.83
C HIS A 29 -7.72 12.60 -1.11
N ILE A 30 -8.80 11.85 -1.35
CA ILE A 30 -8.75 10.39 -1.59
C ILE A 30 -7.82 10.04 -2.75
N TRP A 31 -7.80 10.86 -3.81
CA TRP A 31 -6.92 10.64 -4.96
C TRP A 31 -5.43 10.75 -4.60
N LEU A 32 -5.06 11.73 -3.77
CA LEU A 32 -3.68 11.90 -3.32
C LEU A 32 -3.28 10.78 -2.35
N ALA A 33 -4.21 10.34 -1.50
CA ALA A 33 -4.03 9.18 -0.64
C ALA A 33 -3.81 7.87 -1.42
N ALA A 34 -4.59 7.64 -2.48
CA ALA A 34 -4.42 6.49 -3.37
C ALA A 34 -3.06 6.52 -4.06
N LEU A 35 -2.64 7.70 -4.55
CA LEU A 35 -1.36 7.86 -5.24
C LEU A 35 -0.18 7.64 -4.29
N MET A 36 -0.24 8.18 -3.07
CA MET A 36 0.79 7.94 -2.05
C MET A 36 0.84 6.48 -1.63
N GLY A 37 -0.31 5.84 -1.41
CA GLY A 37 -0.39 4.41 -1.08
C GLY A 37 0.17 3.51 -2.18
N GLY A 38 -0.17 3.79 -3.44
CA GLY A 38 0.39 3.09 -4.60
C GLY A 38 1.90 3.26 -4.74
N LEU A 39 2.42 4.47 -4.49
CA LEU A 39 3.87 4.72 -4.47
C LEU A 39 4.58 3.94 -3.37
N VAL A 40 3.99 3.80 -2.17
CA VAL A 40 4.57 2.96 -1.11
C VAL A 40 4.65 1.50 -1.56
N GLY A 41 3.59 0.99 -2.22
CA GLY A 41 3.61 -0.36 -2.79
C GLY A 41 4.78 -0.57 -3.72
N ILE A 42 5.00 0.34 -4.67
CA ILE A 42 6.14 0.28 -5.61
C ILE A 42 7.47 0.33 -4.84
N VAL A 43 7.65 1.33 -3.98
CA VAL A 43 8.91 1.55 -3.27
C VAL A 43 9.27 0.34 -2.40
N GLU A 44 8.31 -0.25 -1.70
CA GLU A 44 8.54 -1.46 -0.92
C GLU A 44 9.00 -2.61 -1.82
N THR A 45 8.26 -2.92 -2.90
CA THR A 45 8.62 -4.08 -3.74
C THR A 45 10.03 -3.92 -4.30
N PHE A 46 10.44 -2.70 -4.68
CA PHE A 46 11.80 -2.41 -5.09
C PHE A 46 12.84 -2.54 -3.96
N LEU A 47 12.47 -2.15 -2.74
CA LEU A 47 13.34 -2.25 -1.56
C LEU A 47 13.58 -3.73 -1.18
N PHE A 48 12.54 -4.55 -1.17
CA PHE A 48 12.63 -5.98 -0.86
C PHE A 48 13.28 -6.79 -1.98
N ALA A 49 13.11 -6.41 -3.25
CA ALA A 49 13.82 -7.00 -4.38
C ALA A 49 15.31 -6.62 -4.45
N GLY A 50 15.82 -5.81 -3.50
CA GLY A 50 17.23 -5.41 -3.44
C GLY A 50 17.68 -4.63 -4.68
N TRP A 51 16.77 -3.88 -5.31
CA TRP A 51 17.00 -3.14 -6.56
C TRP A 51 17.37 -4.00 -7.78
N GLN A 52 17.19 -5.32 -7.69
CA GLN A 52 17.43 -6.23 -8.80
C GLN A 52 16.12 -6.55 -9.51
N PHE A 53 15.94 -6.01 -10.72
CA PHE A 53 14.77 -6.26 -11.56
C PHE A 53 14.54 -7.73 -11.90
N ALA A 54 15.58 -8.57 -11.81
CA ALA A 54 15.47 -10.01 -12.04
C ALA A 54 14.70 -10.77 -10.92
N ASN A 55 14.63 -10.20 -9.71
CA ASN A 55 13.89 -10.76 -8.58
C ASN A 55 12.52 -10.09 -8.40
N LEU A 56 12.14 -9.15 -9.27
CA LEU A 56 10.81 -8.53 -9.21
C LEU A 56 9.78 -9.51 -9.76
N GLU A 57 9.10 -10.19 -8.85
CA GLU A 57 7.95 -10.99 -9.21
C GLU A 57 6.76 -10.06 -9.50
N MET A 58 6.31 -10.07 -10.75
CA MET A 58 5.31 -9.12 -11.25
C MET A 58 3.98 -9.21 -10.47
N LEU A 59 3.66 -10.40 -9.95
CA LEU A 59 2.49 -10.63 -9.11
C LEU A 59 2.58 -9.88 -7.77
N GLU A 60 3.74 -9.94 -7.09
CA GLU A 60 3.94 -9.26 -5.80
C GLU A 60 3.88 -7.74 -5.96
N LEU A 61 4.46 -7.20 -7.04
CA LEU A 61 4.39 -5.77 -7.36
C LEU A 61 2.94 -5.30 -7.52
N VAL A 62 2.14 -6.05 -8.28
CA VAL A 62 0.72 -5.69 -8.49
C VAL A 62 -0.05 -5.77 -7.19
N VAL A 63 0.17 -6.80 -6.37
CA VAL A 63 -0.46 -6.95 -5.06
C VAL A 63 -0.07 -5.80 -4.13
N ALA A 64 1.22 -5.46 -4.04
CA ALA A 64 1.72 -4.36 -3.21
C ALA A 64 1.10 -3.02 -3.60
N ILE A 65 0.98 -2.73 -4.91
CA ILE A 65 0.34 -1.51 -5.41
C ILE A 65 -1.14 -1.49 -5.03
N VAL A 66 -1.89 -2.56 -5.31
CA VAL A 66 -3.33 -2.62 -5.04
C VAL A 66 -3.60 -2.48 -3.54
N VAL A 67 -2.86 -3.21 -2.71
CA VAL A 67 -2.98 -3.13 -1.25
C VAL A 67 -2.62 -1.73 -0.75
N GLY A 68 -1.54 -1.13 -1.25
CA GLY A 68 -1.11 0.22 -0.90
C GLY A 68 -2.15 1.28 -1.26
N VAL A 69 -2.73 1.23 -2.47
CA VAL A 69 -3.80 2.15 -2.90
C VAL A 69 -5.01 2.01 -1.98
N LEU A 70 -5.47 0.78 -1.72
CA LEU A 70 -6.62 0.52 -0.85
C LEU A 70 -6.36 1.01 0.58
N ALA A 71 -5.20 0.71 1.13
CA ALA A 71 -4.75 1.16 2.44
C ALA A 71 -4.74 2.71 2.53
N GLY A 72 -4.17 3.38 1.52
CA GLY A 72 -4.18 4.84 1.41
C GLY A 72 -5.59 5.42 1.39
N CYS A 73 -6.48 4.87 0.57
CA CYS A 73 -7.88 5.30 0.52
C CYS A 73 -8.57 5.11 1.89
N VAL A 74 -8.40 3.95 2.53
CA VAL A 74 -8.99 3.65 3.85
C VAL A 74 -8.49 4.66 4.90
N GLY A 75 -7.19 4.94 4.96
CA GLY A 75 -6.62 5.95 5.86
C GLY A 75 -7.22 7.34 5.64
N CYS A 76 -7.42 7.75 4.39
CA CYS A 76 -8.03 9.04 4.08
C CYS A 76 -9.50 9.09 4.51
N VAL A 77 -10.27 8.02 4.28
CA VAL A 77 -11.67 7.92 4.72
C VAL A 77 -11.77 7.97 6.25
N ILE A 78 -10.86 7.31 6.97
CA ILE A 78 -10.78 7.40 8.43
C ILE A 78 -10.59 8.85 8.88
N ARG A 79 -9.66 9.59 8.26
CA ARG A 79 -9.46 11.01 8.56
C ARG A 79 -10.68 11.87 8.23
N LEU A 80 -11.31 11.66 7.08
CA LEU A 80 -12.49 12.43 6.67
C LEU A 80 -13.64 12.22 7.66
N LYS A 81 -13.87 10.97 8.09
CA LYS A 81 -14.91 10.65 9.06
C LYS A 81 -14.55 11.06 10.50
N GLY A 82 -13.27 11.02 10.86
CA GLY A 82 -12.77 11.51 12.14
C GLY A 82 -12.75 13.04 12.24
N ALA A 83 -12.71 13.75 11.12
CA ALA A 83 -12.79 15.22 11.07
C ALA A 83 -14.23 15.74 10.95
N SER A 84 -15.21 14.86 10.71
CA SER A 84 -16.64 15.19 10.66
C SER A 84 -17.35 14.95 12.01
N VAL A 85 -16.60 14.96 13.12
CA VAL A 85 -17.15 14.93 14.48
C VAL A 85 -17.51 16.32 14.98
#